data_AF-A0A847UXT3-F1
#
_entry.id   AF-A0A847UXT3-F1
#
_cell.length_a   1.000
_cell.length_b   1.000
_cell.length_c   1.000
_cell.angle_alpha   90.00
_cell.angle_beta   90.00
_cell.angle_gamma   90.00
#
_symmetry.space_group_name_H-M   'P 1'
#
loop_
_entity.id
_entity.type
_entity.pdbx_description
1 polymer ?
#
loop_
_entity_poly.entity_id
_entity_poly.type
_entity_poly.pdbx_seq_one_letter_code
_entity_poly.pdbx_strand_id
1 'polypeptide(L)'
;MSDWFVYLVRCGDGSLYTGITTDVDRRLAEHASGGPRAAKYLRGRKPLALAFSLHVGRKSSALALERWIKSLSRARKDDLIAGRLSWPEMS
;
A
#
# COMPACT_ATOMS: atom_id res chain seq x y z
N MET A 1 -1.79 14.08 -16.50
CA MET A 1 -0.86 13.08 -15.92
C MET A 1 -1.67 12.31 -14.89
N SER A 2 -1.64 10.98 -14.88
CA SER A 2 -2.44 10.21 -13.91
C SER A 2 -1.64 10.07 -12.63
N ASP A 3 -2.12 10.62 -11.51
CA ASP A 3 -1.46 10.48 -10.23
C ASP A 3 -1.59 9.05 -9.71
N TRP A 4 -0.46 8.34 -9.61
CA TRP A 4 -0.40 7.00 -9.02
C TRP A 4 0.20 7.08 -7.63
N PHE A 5 -0.38 6.31 -6.73
CA PHE A 5 0.01 6.18 -5.34
C PHE A 5 0.29 4.72 -5.03
N VAL A 6 1.24 4.49 -4.14
CA VAL A 6 1.52 3.19 -3.53
C VAL A 6 1.09 3.28 -2.08
N TYR A 7 0.38 2.26 -1.57
CA TYR A 7 -0.12 2.26 -0.20
C TYR A 7 0.09 0.90 0.46
N LEU A 8 0.28 0.93 1.78
CA LEU A 8 0.39 -0.24 2.64
C LEU A 8 -0.71 -0.22 3.69
N VAL A 9 -1.41 -1.34 3.82
CA VAL A 9 -2.45 -1.55 4.83
C VAL A 9 -1.98 -2.63 5.79
N ARG A 10 -2.04 -2.35 7.09
CA ARG A 10 -1.84 -3.34 8.14
C ARG A 10 -3.17 -4.00 8.47
N CYS A 11 -3.21 -5.31 8.29
CA CYS A 11 -4.32 -6.16 8.67
C CYS A 11 -4.23 -6.53 10.16
N GLY A 12 -5.36 -6.89 10.78
CA GLY A 12 -5.44 -7.25 12.20
C GLY A 12 -4.60 -8.46 12.63
N ASP A 13 -4.22 -9.34 11.69
CA ASP A 13 -3.28 -10.46 11.88
C ASP A 13 -1.81 -10.02 11.86
N GLY A 14 -1.57 -8.71 11.76
CA GLY A 14 -0.25 -8.15 11.56
C GLY A 14 0.26 -8.31 10.13
N SER A 15 -0.46 -8.90 9.18
CA SER A 15 -0.01 -8.94 7.79
C SER A 15 0.00 -7.55 7.17
N LEU A 16 0.91 -7.30 6.23
CA LEU A 16 0.96 -6.06 5.45
C LEU A 16 0.51 -6.35 4.02
N TYR A 17 -0.55 -5.68 3.59
CA TYR A 17 -0.97 -5.63 2.20
C TYR A 17 -0.34 -4.43 1.51
N THR A 18 0.23 -4.63 0.32
CA THR A 18 0.78 -3.56 -0.51
C THR A 18 0.04 -3.53 -1.83
N GLY A 19 -0.39 -2.34 -2.24
CA GLY A 19 -1.03 -2.13 -3.52
C GLY A 19 -0.77 -0.75 -4.07
N ILE A 20 -1.22 -0.54 -5.31
CA ILE A 20 -1.17 0.76 -5.99
C ILE A 20 -2.59 1.20 -6.34
N THR A 21 -2.82 2.51 -6.37
CA THR A 21 -4.11 3.11 -6.71
C THR A 21 -3.88 4.51 -7.24
N THR A 22 -4.81 5.04 -8.01
CA THR A 22 -4.82 6.46 -8.38
C THR A 22 -5.54 7.32 -7.36
N ASP A 23 -6.23 6.68 -6.41
CA ASP A 23 -7.08 7.33 -5.42
C ASP A 23 -7.05 6.46 -4.14
N VAL A 24 -6.29 6.91 -3.13
CA VAL A 24 -6.07 6.16 -1.88
C VAL A 24 -7.30 6.22 -1.00
N ASP A 25 -7.92 7.39 -0.85
CA ASP A 25 -9.07 7.60 0.02
C ASP A 25 -10.29 6.81 -0.45
N ARG A 26 -10.61 6.87 -1.76
CA ARG A 26 -11.70 6.08 -2.33
C ARG A 26 -11.45 4.60 -2.16
N ARG A 27 -10.20 4.15 -2.34
CA ARG A 27 -9.82 2.73 -2.21
C ARG A 27 -9.89 2.25 -0.77
N LEU A 28 -9.46 3.08 0.19
CA LEU A 28 -9.55 2.77 1.61
C LEU A 28 -11.01 2.69 2.06
N ALA A 29 -11.87 3.60 1.60
CA ALA A 29 -13.31 3.56 1.86
C ALA A 29 -14.00 2.33 1.23
N GLU A 30 -13.62 1.94 0.00
CA GLU A 30 -14.07 0.68 -0.62
C GLU A 30 -13.65 -0.56 0.19
N HIS A 31 -12.46 -0.55 0.80
CA HIS A 31 -11.99 -1.62 1.66
C HIS A 31 -12.69 -1.63 3.04
N ALA A 32 -12.90 -0.45 3.64
CA ALA A 32 -13.55 -0.30 4.94
C ALA A 32 -15.05 -0.66 4.92
N SER A 33 -15.74 -0.36 3.81
CA SER A 33 -17.15 -0.67 3.61
C SER A 33 -17.45 -2.16 3.39
N GLY A 34 -16.43 -3.00 3.13
CA GLY A 34 -16.61 -4.45 2.97
C GLY A 34 -17.35 -4.88 1.70
N GLY A 35 -17.53 -3.97 0.73
CA GLY A 35 -18.29 -4.21 -0.48
C GLY A 35 -17.67 -5.22 -1.45
N PRO A 36 -18.33 -5.53 -2.59
CA PRO A 36 -17.83 -6.45 -3.63
C PRO A 36 -16.52 -6.00 -4.30
N ARG A 37 -16.13 -4.72 -4.16
CA ARG A 37 -14.86 -4.16 -4.65
C ARG A 37 -13.71 -4.22 -3.64
N ALA A 38 -14.00 -4.63 -2.40
CA ALA A 38 -12.96 -4.95 -1.44
C ALA A 38 -12.20 -6.18 -1.94
N ALA A 39 -10.86 -6.17 -1.85
CA ALA A 39 -10.07 -7.34 -2.19
C ALA A 39 -10.60 -8.54 -1.38
N LYS A 40 -10.80 -9.70 -2.03
CA LYS A 40 -11.27 -10.92 -1.35
C LYS A 40 -10.47 -11.23 -0.07
N TYR A 41 -9.18 -10.87 -0.07
CA TYR A 41 -8.26 -11.04 1.06
C TYR A 41 -8.57 -10.14 2.28
N LEU A 42 -9.24 -9.01 2.09
CA LEU A 42 -9.53 -8.00 3.11
C LEU A 42 -10.95 -8.11 3.70
N ARG A 43 -11.80 -9.01 3.17
CA ARG A 43 -13.12 -9.30 3.75
C ARG A 43 -12.96 -10.01 5.10
N GLY A 44 -13.39 -9.36 6.18
CA GLY A 44 -13.43 -9.95 7.53
C GLY A 44 -12.19 -9.73 8.40
N ARG A 45 -11.07 -9.23 7.84
CA ARG A 45 -9.86 -8.90 8.62
C ARG A 45 -9.86 -7.43 9.02
N LYS A 46 -10.71 -7.06 9.98
CA LYS A 46 -10.65 -5.74 10.63
C LYS A 46 -9.74 -5.83 11.86
N PRO A 47 -8.92 -4.80 12.17
CA PRO A 47 -8.86 -3.49 11.51
C PRO A 47 -7.90 -3.47 10.30
N LEU A 48 -8.27 -2.70 9.28
CA LEU A 48 -7.42 -2.33 8.15
C LEU A 48 -6.92 -0.91 8.40
N ALA A 49 -5.73 -0.77 8.99
CA ALA A 49 -5.12 0.53 9.22
C ALA A 49 -4.22 0.89 8.03
N LEU A 50 -4.41 2.07 7.44
CA LEU A 50 -3.44 2.60 6.49
C LEU A 50 -2.12 2.83 7.24
N ALA A 51 -1.09 2.07 6.89
CA ALA A 51 0.22 2.16 7.53
C ALA A 51 1.11 3.17 6.80
N PHE A 52 0.98 3.27 5.48
CA PHE A 52 1.81 4.14 4.65
C PHE A 52 1.13 4.44 3.31
N SER A 53 1.34 5.64 2.79
CA SER A 53 0.99 6.02 1.41
C SER A 53 2.05 6.94 0.83
N LEU A 54 2.36 6.78 -0.45
CA LEU A 54 3.31 7.60 -1.17
C LEU A 54 2.79 7.94 -2.56
N HIS A 55 2.88 9.22 -2.93
CA HIS A 55 2.63 9.70 -4.29
C HIS A 55 3.82 9.42 -5.19
N VAL A 56 3.56 8.80 -6.33
CA VAL A 56 4.59 8.37 -7.30
C VAL A 56 4.36 9.01 -8.67
N GLY A 57 3.14 9.45 -8.98
CA GLY A 57 2.82 10.19 -10.21
C GLY A 57 2.81 9.38 -11.51
N ARG A 58 3.52 8.25 -11.61
CA ARG A 58 3.51 7.36 -12.79
C ARG A 58 3.20 5.91 -12.42
N LYS A 59 2.40 5.24 -13.26
CA LYS A 59 2.03 3.82 -13.07
C LYS A 59 3.24 2.89 -13.06
N SER A 60 4.19 3.11 -13.98
CA SER A 60 5.40 2.30 -14.11
C SER A 60 6.25 2.35 -12.83
N SER A 61 6.48 3.55 -12.32
CA SER A 61 7.19 3.78 -11.06
C SER A 61 6.41 3.19 -9.86
N ALA A 62 5.08 3.31 -9.83
CA ALA A 62 4.26 2.71 -8.78
C ALA A 62 4.35 1.17 -8.78
N LEU A 63 4.30 0.54 -9.96
CA LEU A 63 4.49 -0.91 -10.12
C LEU A 63 5.90 -1.36 -9.72
N ALA A 64 6.93 -0.60 -10.08
CA ALA A 64 8.31 -0.89 -9.70
C ALA A 64 8.48 -0.82 -8.17
N LEU A 65 7.93 0.23 -7.55
CA LEU A 65 7.94 0.39 -6.10
C LEU A 65 7.14 -0.70 -5.40
N GLU A 66 5.96 -1.07 -5.89
CA GLU A 66 5.16 -2.17 -5.34
C GLU A 66 5.95 -3.49 -5.32
N ARG A 67 6.65 -3.81 -6.42
CA ARG A 67 7.50 -5.01 -6.52
C ARG A 67 8.67 -4.97 -5.56
N TRP A 68 9.32 -3.81 -5.43
CA TRP A 68 10.40 -3.60 -4.47
C TRP A 68 9.90 -3.76 -3.03
N ILE A 69 8.78 -3.11 -2.66
CA ILE A 69 8.18 -3.25 -1.33
C ILE A 69 7.78 -4.71 -1.07
N LYS A 70 7.24 -5.42 -2.06
CA LYS A 70 6.90 -6.84 -1.92
C LYS A 70 8.12 -7.71 -1.60
N SER A 71 9.29 -7.40 -2.16
CA SER A 71 10.53 -8.13 -1.90
C SER A 71 11.21 -7.75 -0.57
N LEU A 72 10.81 -6.64 0.07
CA LEU A 72 11.34 -6.26 1.37
C LEU A 72 10.94 -7.24 2.48
N SER A 73 11.88 -7.47 3.40
CA SER A 73 11.61 -8.15 4.66
C SER A 73 10.65 -7.33 5.53
N ARG A 74 10.05 -7.98 6.53
CA ARG A 74 9.13 -7.32 7.46
C ARG A 74 9.77 -6.10 8.14
N ALA A 75 11.01 -6.25 8.63
CA ALA A 75 11.76 -5.16 9.26
C ALA A 75 11.94 -3.96 8.32
N ARG A 76 12.33 -4.18 7.05
CA ARG A 76 12.49 -3.11 6.07
C ARG A 76 11.16 -2.42 5.71
N LYS A 77 10.06 -3.16 5.69
CA LYS A 77 8.71 -2.56 5.52
C LYS A 77 8.36 -1.68 6.72
N ASP A 78 8.67 -2.13 7.93
CA ASP A 78 8.46 -1.34 9.13
C ASP A 78 9.35 -0.09 9.16
N ASP A 79 10.60 -0.17 8.68
CA ASP A 79 11.48 0.99 8.51
C ASP A 79 10.97 1.97 7.45
N LEU A 80 10.42 1.48 6.34
CA LEU A 80 9.75 2.31 5.33
C LEU A 80 8.55 3.05 5.93
N ILE A 81 7.71 2.35 6.70
CA ILE A 81 6.56 2.94 7.40
C ILE A 81 7.02 3.98 8.42
N ALA A 82 8.13 3.72 9.13
CA ALA A 82 8.70 4.63 10.12
C ALA A 82 9.50 5.80 9.50
N GLY A 83 9.60 5.90 8.17
CA GLY A 83 10.38 6.92 7.48
C GLY A 83 11.90 6.78 7.65
N ARG A 84 12.38 5.62 8.13
CA ARG A 84 13.82 5.30 8.28
C ARG A 84 14.44 4.73 7.01
N LEU A 85 13.61 4.26 6.09
CA LEU A 85 14.03 3.76 4.78
C LEU A 85 13.46 4.66 3.69
N SER A 86 14.35 5.33 2.95
CA SER A 86 13.97 6.04 1.73
C SER A 86 13.74 5.05 0.59
N TRP A 87 12.82 5.36 -0.31
CA TRP A 87 12.70 4.59 -1.55
C TRP A 87 14.00 4.73 -2.36
N PRO A 88 14.41 3.69 -3.11
CA PRO A 88 15.53 3.83 -4.02
C PRO A 88 15.22 4.94 -5.02
N GLU A 89 16.13 5.90 -5.17
CA GLU A 89 16.07 6.87 -6.27
C GLU A 89 16.13 6.07 -7.58
N MET A 90 14.96 5.75 -8.13
CA MET A 90 14.84 5.13 -9.43
C MET A 90 15.05 6.24 -10.45
N SER A 91 16.32 6.51 -10.76
CA SER A 91 16.75 7.37 -11.86
C SER A 91 16.19 6.91 -13.20
#